data_AF-A0A6N7F9K8-F1
#
_entry.id   AF-A0A6N7F9K8-F1
#
_cell.length_a   1.000
_cell.length_b   1.000
_cell.length_c   1.000
_cell.angle_alpha   90.00
_cell.angle_beta   90.00
_cell.angle_gamma   90.00
#
_symmetry.space_group_name_H-M   'P 1'
#
loop_
_entity.id
_entity.type
_entity.pdbx_description
1 polymer ?
#
loop_
_entity_poly.entity_id
_entity_poly.type
_entity_poly.pdbx_seq_one_letter_code
_entity_poly.pdbx_strand_id
1 'polypeptide(L)'
;MGSGARLTGFVTNADGTITEVAAAISRPSREAGHPSWYCIVQCPAILSSDKAIYGVDEKQAAELAEMFLREMFDHHGVTILGAC
;
A
#
# COMPACT_ATOMS: atom_id res chain seq x y z
N MET A 1 -17.20 10.35 3.57
CA MET A 1 -16.97 9.16 2.71
C MET A 1 -15.49 9.14 2.33
N GLY A 2 -14.61 8.60 3.18
CA GLY A 2 -13.16 8.64 2.92
C GLY A 2 -12.73 7.44 2.09
N SER A 3 -12.47 7.60 0.81
CA SER A 3 -12.05 6.52 -0.12
C SER A 3 -10.75 5.84 0.34
N GLY A 4 -10.64 4.51 0.22
CA GLY A 4 -9.33 3.86 0.33
C GLY A 4 -8.42 4.31 -0.82
N ALA A 5 -7.10 4.21 -0.65
CA ALA A 5 -6.15 4.63 -1.67
C ALA A 5 -5.78 3.46 -2.59
N ARG A 6 -5.56 3.74 -3.87
CA ARG A 6 -5.02 2.78 -4.84
C ARG A 6 -3.79 3.39 -5.48
N LEU A 7 -2.73 2.59 -5.59
CA LEU A 7 -1.53 2.95 -6.33
C LEU A 7 -1.30 1.88 -7.40
N THR A 8 -1.01 2.33 -8.61
CA THR A 8 -0.65 1.47 -9.73
C THR A 8 0.71 1.88 -10.26
N GLY A 9 1.46 0.93 -10.78
CA GLY A 9 2.76 1.16 -11.37
C GLY A 9 3.17 0.07 -12.34
N PHE A 10 4.34 0.22 -12.94
CA PHE A 10 4.93 -0.78 -13.82
C PHE A 10 6.32 -1.16 -13.34
N VAL A 11 6.67 -2.44 -13.49
CA VAL A 11 8.03 -2.94 -13.29
C VAL A 11 8.52 -3.63 -14.55
N THR A 12 9.77 -3.38 -14.92
CA THR A 12 10.43 -4.08 -16.02
C THR A 12 11.20 -5.27 -15.44
N ASN A 13 10.78 -6.47 -15.80
CA ASN A 13 11.40 -7.71 -15.36
C ASN A 13 12.73 -7.96 -16.08
N ALA A 14 13.54 -8.88 -15.56
CA ALA A 14 14.84 -9.24 -16.14
C ALA A 14 14.77 -9.82 -17.56
N ASP A 15 13.61 -10.36 -17.96
CA ASP A 15 13.32 -10.86 -19.31
C ASP A 15 12.92 -9.74 -20.30
N GLY A 16 12.85 -8.48 -19.84
CA GLY A 16 12.41 -7.32 -20.61
C GLY A 16 10.89 -7.12 -20.63
N THR A 17 10.12 -7.99 -19.98
CA THR A 17 8.65 -7.87 -19.89
C THR A 17 8.26 -6.77 -18.92
N ILE A 18 7.33 -5.91 -19.32
CA ILE A 18 6.73 -4.89 -18.45
C ILE A 18 5.49 -5.48 -17.79
N THR A 19 5.47 -5.49 -16.45
CA THR A 19 4.34 -6.00 -15.66
C THR A 19 3.67 -4.85 -14.91
N GLU A 20 2.34 -4.78 -15.01
CA GLU A 20 1.54 -3.87 -14.19
C GLU A 20 1.46 -4.38 -12.75
N VAL A 21 1.69 -3.48 -11.81
CA VAL A 21 1.57 -3.71 -10.37
C VAL A 21 0.46 -2.84 -9.83
N ALA A 22 -0.56 -3.46 -9.26
CA ALA A 22 -1.63 -2.78 -8.56
C ALA A 22 -1.53 -3.04 -7.06
N ALA A 23 -1.74 -1.98 -6.28
CA ALA A 23 -1.80 -2.03 -4.84
C ALA A 23 -2.98 -1.22 -4.30
N ALA A 24 -3.51 -1.67 -3.17
CA ALA A 24 -4.61 -1.03 -2.48
C ALA A 24 -4.28 -0.85 -1.00
N ILE A 25 -4.71 0.28 -0.44
CA ILE A 25 -4.69 0.57 0.98
C ILE A 25 -6.14 0.66 1.43
N SER A 26 -6.53 -0.17 2.39
CA SER A 26 -7.86 -0.10 2.99
C SER A 26 -8.07 1.24 3.69
N ARG A 27 -9.31 1.59 3.96
CA ARG A 27 -9.59 2.69 4.89
C ARG A 27 -9.00 2.38 6.26
N PRO A 28 -8.58 3.41 7.03
CA PRO A 28 -8.26 3.25 8.44
C PRO A 28 -9.43 2.60 9.17
N SER A 29 -9.13 1.56 9.92
CA SER A 29 -10.06 0.82 10.75
C SER A 29 -9.47 0.65 12.14
N ARG A 30 -10.32 0.34 13.11
CA ARG A 30 -9.92 0.03 14.47
C ARG A 30 -10.81 -1.07 15.01
N GLU A 31 -10.20 -2.12 15.52
CA GLU A 31 -10.93 -3.20 16.19
C GLU A 31 -11.50 -2.72 17.52
N ALA A 32 -12.67 -3.23 17.88
CA ALA A 32 -13.30 -2.90 19.15
C ALA A 32 -12.39 -3.32 20.31
N GLY A 33 -11.99 -2.37 21.16
CA GLY A 33 -11.11 -2.64 22.30
C GLY A 33 -9.61 -2.51 22.01
N HIS A 34 -9.20 -2.26 20.76
CA HIS A 34 -7.80 -1.94 20.43
C HIS A 34 -7.58 -0.43 20.40
N PRO A 35 -6.49 0.09 20.99
CA PRO A 35 -6.21 1.53 21.00
C PRO A 35 -5.72 2.05 19.65
N SER A 36 -5.13 1.18 18.82
CA SER A 36 -4.45 1.55 17.57
C SER A 36 -5.38 1.48 16.36
N TRP A 37 -5.18 2.41 15.43
CA TRP A 37 -5.76 2.37 14.09
C TRP A 37 -4.87 1.57 13.16
N TYR A 38 -5.45 0.99 12.11
CA TYR A 38 -4.69 0.26 11.10
C TYR A 38 -5.29 0.39 9.70
N CYS A 39 -4.42 0.24 8.70
CA CYS A 39 -4.77 0.04 7.30
C CYS A 39 -4.23 -1.32 6.84
N ILE A 40 -4.94 -1.96 5.92
CA ILE A 40 -4.49 -3.18 5.24
C ILE A 40 -3.91 -2.76 3.89
N VAL A 41 -2.64 -3.08 3.67
CA VAL A 41 -1.94 -2.93 2.39
C VAL A 41 -2.00 -4.25 1.65
N GLN A 42 -2.51 -4.21 0.43
CA GLN A 42 -2.65 -5.34 -0.47
C GLN A 42 -1.83 -5.05 -1.73
N CYS A 43 -0.83 -5.89 -2.01
CA CYS A 43 -0.06 -5.81 -3.24
C CYS A 43 0.49 -7.20 -3.58
N PRO A 44 -0.30 -8.09 -4.21
CA PRO A 44 0.08 -9.48 -4.45
C PRO A 44 1.35 -9.66 -5.31
N ALA A 45 1.70 -8.66 -6.12
CA ALA A 45 2.89 -8.71 -6.97
C ALA A 45 4.19 -8.53 -6.18
N ILE A 46 4.13 -7.90 -4.99
CA ILE A 46 5.30 -7.57 -4.17
C ILE A 46 5.25 -8.30 -2.81
N LEU A 47 4.07 -8.38 -2.21
CA LEU A 47 3.85 -8.90 -0.86
C LEU A 47 3.35 -10.35 -0.93
N SER A 48 3.96 -11.22 -0.13
CA SER A 48 3.51 -12.62 0.02
C SER A 48 2.17 -12.74 0.76
N SER A 49 1.76 -11.70 1.48
CA SER A 49 0.49 -11.62 2.20
C SER A 49 0.09 -10.16 2.37
N ASP A 50 -1.20 -9.91 2.61
CA ASP A 50 -1.68 -8.62 3.10
C ASP A 50 -0.92 -8.19 4.36
N LYS A 51 -0.67 -6.89 4.50
CA LYS A 51 0.07 -6.32 5.63
C LYS A 51 -0.80 -5.29 6.36
N ALA A 52 -0.96 -5.48 7.67
CA ALA A 52 -1.58 -4.49 8.54
C ALA A 52 -0.52 -3.48 9.00
N ILE A 53 -0.76 -2.21 8.74
CA ILE A 53 0.11 -1.10 9.16
C ILE A 53 -0.64 -0.29 10.22
N TYR A 54 -0.04 -0.14 11.39
CA TYR A 54 -0.67 0.46 12.57
C TYR A 54 -0.19 1.90 12.80
N GLY A 55 -1.12 2.76 13.23
CA GLY A 55 -0.86 4.12 13.68
C GLY A 55 -1.62 4.44 14.98
N VAL A 56 -1.20 5.49 15.66
CA VAL A 56 -1.86 5.98 16.89
C VAL A 56 -3.20 6.65 16.60
N ASP A 57 -3.40 7.16 15.38
CA ASP A 57 -4.65 7.73 14.89
C ASP A 57 -4.91 7.34 13.42
N GLU A 58 -6.11 7.67 12.91
CA GLU A 58 -6.53 7.40 11.52
C GLU A 58 -5.55 7.92 10.48
N LYS A 59 -5.06 9.14 10.70
CA LYS A 59 -4.20 9.86 9.75
C LYS A 59 -2.83 9.20 9.69
N GLN A 60 -2.23 8.92 10.84
CA GLN A 60 -0.93 8.26 10.93
C GLN A 60 -0.98 6.85 10.33
N ALA A 61 -2.05 6.08 10.57
CA ALA A 61 -2.18 4.75 9.97
C ALA A 61 -2.21 4.81 8.44
N ALA A 62 -2.90 5.79 7.86
CA ALA A 62 -2.92 6.01 6.42
C ALA A 62 -1.56 6.47 5.86
N GLU A 63 -0.93 7.46 6.50
CA GLU A 63 0.38 7.99 6.08
C GLU A 63 1.47 6.91 6.13
N LEU A 64 1.51 6.10 7.20
CA LEU A 64 2.45 5.00 7.33
C LEU A 64 2.20 3.90 6.29
N ALA A 65 0.93 3.58 5.99
CA ALA A 65 0.60 2.59 4.98
C ALA A 65 0.98 3.05 3.57
N GLU A 66 0.78 4.33 3.25
CA GLU A 66 1.20 4.91 1.98
C GLU A 66 2.72 4.94 1.86
N MET A 67 3.42 5.39 2.91
CA MET A 67 4.88 5.41 2.96
C MET A 67 5.46 4.01 2.76
N PHE A 68 4.95 3.02 3.49
CA PHE A 68 5.34 1.62 3.33
C PHE A 68 5.17 1.16 1.89
N LEU A 69 4.03 1.44 1.26
CA LEU A 69 3.78 1.01 -0.11
C LEU A 69 4.71 1.69 -1.13
N ARG A 70 5.01 2.98 -0.94
CA ARG A 70 5.96 3.72 -1.77
C ARG A 70 7.38 3.18 -1.64
N GLU A 71 7.83 2.90 -0.42
CA GLU A 71 9.14 2.28 -0.17
C GLU A 71 9.24 0.88 -0.80
N MET A 72 8.17 0.08 -0.71
CA MET A 72 8.12 -1.22 -1.37
C MET A 72 8.16 -1.10 -2.90
N PHE A 73 7.47 -0.12 -3.48
CA PHE A 73 7.53 0.12 -4.92
C PHE A 73 8.94 0.54 -5.37
N ASP A 74 9.56 1.47 -4.64
CA ASP A 74 10.94 1.91 -4.92
C ASP A 74 11.95 0.76 -4.81
N HIS A 75 11.88 -0.03 -3.73
CA HIS A 75 12.74 -1.18 -3.50
C HIS A 75 12.66 -2.23 -4.63
N HIS A 76 11.47 -2.41 -5.20
CA HIS A 76 11.21 -3.34 -6.29
C HIS A 76 11.32 -2.72 -7.69
N GLY A 77 11.73 -1.45 -7.80
CA GLY A 77 11.88 -0.75 -9.08
C GLY A 77 10.55 -0.50 -9.81
N VAL A 78 9.44 -0.44 -9.08
CA VAL A 78 8.12 -0.16 -9.63
C VAL A 78 7.96 1.34 -9.84
N THR A 79 7.78 1.74 -11.10
CA THR A 79 7.50 3.13 -11.47
C THR A 79 6.01 3.42 -11.23
N ILE A 80 5.69 4.27 -10.26
CA ILE A 80 4.31 4.68 -9.94
C ILE A 80 3.72 5.50 -11.09
N LEU A 81 2.54 5.11 -11.56
CA LEU A 81 1.71 5.95 -12.42
C LEU A 81 0.96 6.92 -11.53
N GLY A 82 1.11 8.22 -11.80
CA GLY A 82 0.69 9.32 -10.93
C GLY A 82 -0.60 9.05 -10.16
N ALA A 83 -0.52 9.19 -8.83
CA ALA A 83 -1.69 9.26 -7.98
C ALA A 83 -2.47 10.52 -8.37
N CYS A 84 -3.53 10.37 -9.15
CA CYS A 84 -4.50 11.43 -9.44
C CYS A 84 -5.47 11.59 -8.27
#